data_AF-A0A1G6UN22-F1
#
_entry.id   AF-A0A1G6UN22-F1
#
_cell.length_a   1.000
_cell.length_b   1.000
_cell.length_c   1.000
_cell.angle_alpha   90.00
_cell.angle_beta   90.00
_cell.angle_gamma   90.00
#
_symmetry.space_group_name_H-M   'P 1'
#
loop_
_entity.id
_entity.type
_entity.pdbx_description
1 polymer ?
#
loop_
_entity_poly.entity_id
_entity_poly.type
_entity_poly.pdbx_seq_one_letter_code
_entity_poly.pdbx_strand_id
1 'polypeptide(L)'
;MPTVNLELQMKFLTELNEALTDALDRYADEGADKLAELNYMKQEVARARLVIAERMDHDDDDKKSDRRSRRVAAGFQEAAFS
;
A
#
# COMPACT_ATOMS: atom_id res chain seq x y z
N MET A 1 15.65 -7.18 7.23
CA MET A 1 14.39 -6.91 7.97
C MET A 1 13.31 -7.79 7.38
N PRO A 2 12.55 -8.58 8.16
CA PRO A 2 11.44 -9.34 7.61
C PRO A 2 10.37 -8.35 7.12
N THR A 3 10.29 -8.14 5.82
CA THR A 3 9.24 -7.32 5.22
C THR A 3 7.95 -8.13 5.27
N VAL A 4 7.06 -7.78 6.20
CA VAL A 4 5.69 -8.30 6.22
C VAL A 4 5.08 -7.99 4.85
N ASN A 5 4.51 -9.00 4.19
CA ASN A 5 3.90 -8.87 2.86
C ASN A 5 2.93 -7.67 2.82
N LEU A 6 3.12 -6.74 1.86
CA LEU A 6 2.27 -5.54 1.69
C LEU A 6 0.79 -5.91 1.48
N GLU A 7 0.50 -7.03 0.82
CA GLU A 7 -0.86 -7.55 0.64
C GLU A 7 -1.49 -7.93 1.99
N LEU A 8 -0.70 -8.57 2.87
CA LEU A 8 -1.15 -8.93 4.21
C LEU A 8 -1.40 -7.67 5.06
N GLN A 9 -0.54 -6.66 4.94
CA GLN A 9 -0.74 -5.39 5.63
C GLN A 9 -2.01 -4.66 5.13
N MET A 10 -2.25 -4.62 3.81
CA MET A 10 -3.46 -4.02 3.24
C MET A 10 -4.73 -4.75 3.69
N LYS A 11 -4.69 -6.09 3.72
CA LYS A 11 -5.80 -6.91 4.22
C LYS A 11 -6.11 -6.58 5.68
N PHE A 12 -5.09 -6.58 6.54
CA PHE A 12 -5.25 -6.24 7.96
C PHE A 12 -5.85 -4.83 8.16
N LEU A 13 -5.36 -3.83 7.43
CA LEU A 13 -5.90 -2.47 7.54
C LEU A 13 -7.35 -2.35 7.05
N THR A 14 -7.74 -3.19 6.08
CA THR A 14 -9.13 -3.24 5.60
C THR A 14 -10.04 -3.81 6.67
N GLU A 15 -9.68 -4.95 7.26
CA GLU A 15 -10.42 -5.58 8.37
C GLU A 15 -10.49 -4.65 9.60
N LEU A 16 -9.41 -3.93 9.91
CA LEU A 16 -9.40 -2.96 11.01
C LEU A 16 -10.33 -1.77 10.74
N ASN A 17 -10.40 -1.28 9.51
CA ASN A 17 -11.31 -0.19 9.14
C ASN A 17 -12.79 -0.62 9.26
N GLU A 18 -13.10 -1.87 8.91
CA GLU A 18 -14.43 -2.46 9.09
C GLU A 18 -14.76 -2.54 10.59
N ALA A 19 -13.87 -3.09 11.40
CA ALA A 19 -14.05 -3.19 12.86
C ALA A 19 -14.23 -1.82 13.54
N LEU A 20 -13.50 -0.79 13.10
CA LEU A 20 -13.65 0.58 13.60
C LEU A 20 -14.97 1.22 13.16
N THR A 21 -15.49 0.87 11.98
CA THR A 21 -16.81 1.33 11.53
C THR A 21 -17.90 0.72 12.39
N ASP A 22 -17.85 -0.60 12.62
CA ASP A 22 -18.77 -1.29 13.51
C ASP A 22 -18.69 -0.75 14.95
N ALA A 23 -17.49 -0.40 15.43
CA ALA A 23 -17.29 0.19 16.75
C ALA A 23 -17.91 1.59 16.85
N LEU A 24 -17.75 2.44 15.82
CA LEU A 24 -18.38 3.76 15.77
C LEU A 24 -19.91 3.67 15.82
N ASP A 25 -20.48 2.71 15.10
CA ASP A 25 -21.92 2.48 15.11
C ASP A 25 -22.40 1.95 16.47
N ARG A 26 -21.67 0.99 17.06
CA ARG A 26 -22.01 0.39 18.37
C ARG A 26 -21.89 1.39 19.53
N TYR A 27 -20.93 2.30 19.45
CA TYR A 27 -20.62 3.27 20.50
C TYR A 27 -21.11 4.69 20.16
N ALA A 28 -22.06 4.82 19.22
CA ALA A 28 -22.62 6.10 18.78
C ALA A 28 -23.19 6.95 19.92
N ASP A 29 -23.70 6.29 20.98
CA ASP A 29 -24.29 6.94 22.15
C ASP A 29 -23.31 7.10 23.34
N GLU A 30 -22.04 6.71 23.18
CA GLU A 30 -21.03 6.90 24.22
C GLU A 30 -20.48 8.34 24.25
N GLY A 31 -19.65 8.63 25.26
CA GLY A 31 -19.08 9.96 25.47
C GLY A 31 -18.27 10.47 24.28
N ALA A 32 -18.28 11.80 24.09
CA ALA A 32 -17.64 12.48 22.98
C ALA A 32 -16.15 12.13 22.81
N ASP A 33 -15.44 11.90 23.91
CA ASP A 33 -14.01 11.55 23.88
C ASP A 33 -13.75 10.20 23.21
N LYS A 34 -14.59 9.19 23.49
CA LYS A 34 -14.46 7.86 22.88
C LYS A 34 -14.79 7.89 21.39
N LEU A 35 -15.80 8.66 21.00
CA LEU A 35 -16.12 8.88 19.59
C LEU A 35 -14.99 9.61 18.87
N ALA A 36 -14.38 10.61 19.49
CA ALA A 36 -13.24 11.32 18.91
C ALA A 36 -12.04 10.38 18.70
N GLU A 37 -11.75 9.52 19.69
CA GLU A 37 -10.68 8.53 19.59
C GLU A 37 -10.94 7.51 18.46
N LEU A 38 -12.13 6.94 18.38
CA LEU A 38 -12.48 5.97 17.32
C LEU A 38 -12.41 6.61 15.92
N ASN A 39 -12.87 7.86 15.79
CA ASN A 39 -12.76 8.61 14.54
C ASN A 39 -11.30 8.90 14.17
N TYR A 40 -10.47 9.26 15.14
CA TYR A 40 -9.04 9.46 14.95
C TYR A 40 -8.36 8.18 14.46
N MET A 41 -8.61 7.04 15.12
CA MET A 41 -8.06 5.75 14.71
C MET A 41 -8.47 5.38 13.27
N LYS A 42 -9.74 5.61 12.90
CA LYS A 42 -10.24 5.35 11.54
C LYS A 42 -9.52 6.21 10.49
N GLN A 43 -9.24 7.47 10.81
CA GLN A 43 -8.46 8.35 9.92
C GLN A 43 -7.02 7.86 9.75
N GLU A 44 -6.36 7.44 10.82
CA GLU A 44 -4.98 6.92 10.73
C GLU A 44 -4.91 5.62 9.92
N VAL A 45 -5.92 4.74 10.04
CA VAL A 45 -6.02 3.54 9.18
C VAL A 45 -6.17 3.93 7.71
N ALA A 46 -6.98 4.93 7.39
CA ALA A 46 -7.10 5.42 6.02
C ALA A 46 -5.76 5.96 5.48
N ARG A 47 -5.00 6.72 6.28
CA ARG A 47 -3.66 7.21 5.91
C ARG A 47 -2.69 6.05 5.69
N ALA A 48 -2.66 5.07 6.58
CA ALA A 48 -1.80 3.90 6.46
C ALA A 48 -2.08 3.11 5.16
N ARG A 49 -3.36 2.98 4.78
CA ARG A 49 -3.74 2.33 3.50
C ARG A 49 -3.18 3.09 2.30
N LEU A 50 -3.21 4.42 2.30
CA LEU A 50 -2.63 5.21 1.20
C LEU A 50 -1.12 4.98 1.08
N VAL A 51 -0.39 4.96 2.19
CA VAL A 51 1.05 4.70 2.21
C VAL A 51 1.39 3.31 1.67
N ILE A 52 0.58 2.30 2.02
CA ILE A 52 0.80 0.93 1.52
C ILE A 52 0.47 0.84 0.03
N ALA A 53 -0.62 1.46 -0.43
CA ALA A 53 -0.99 1.49 -1.84
C ALA A 53 0.14 2.11 -2.68
N GLU A 54 0.68 3.26 -2.24
CA GLU A 54 1.81 3.91 -2.90
C GLU A 54 3.04 2.99 -2.96
N ARG A 55 3.34 2.25 -1.89
CA ARG A 55 4.46 1.29 -1.88
C ARG A 55 4.24 0.09 -2.80
N MET A 56 3.00 -0.41 -2.88
CA MET A 56 2.65 -1.50 -3.80
C MET A 56 2.83 -1.09 -5.26
N ASP A 57 2.43 0.15 -5.61
CA ASP A 57 2.61 0.69 -6.96
C ASP A 57 4.11 0.82 -7.34
N HIS A 58 4.97 1.20 -6.39
CA HIS A 58 6.43 1.29 -6.62
C HIS A 58 7.10 -0.08 -6.78
N ASP A 59 6.72 -1.08 -5.98
CA ASP A 59 7.24 -2.45 -6.07
C ASP A 59 6.95 -3.11 -7.43
N ASP A 60 5.89 -2.69 -8.12
CA ASP A 60 5.50 -3.20 -9.44
C ASP A 60 6.31 -2.59 -10.59
N ASP A 61 6.84 -1.38 -10.43
CA ASP A 61 7.65 -0.71 -11.45
C ASP A 61 9.14 -1.12 -11.39
N ASP A 62 9.66 -1.39 -10.19
CA ASP A 62 11.02 -1.92 -10.03
C ASP A 62 11.16 -3.33 -10.64
N LYS A 63 10.08 -4.15 -10.62
CA LYS A 63 10.06 -5.47 -11.28
C LYS A 63 9.97 -5.40 -12.82
N LYS A 64 9.59 -4.26 -13.40
CA LYS A 64 9.48 -4.07 -14.87
C LYS A 64 10.76 -3.49 -15.48
N SER A 65 11.58 -2.78 -14.71
CA SER A 65 12.79 -2.12 -15.21
C SER A 65 13.87 -3.11 -15.68
N ASP A 66 13.95 -4.30 -15.08
CA ASP A 66 15.01 -5.28 -15.37
C ASP A 66 14.80 -6.06 -16.69
N ARG A 67 13.57 -6.10 -17.22
CA ARG A 67 13.27 -6.78 -18.50
C ARG A 67 13.46 -5.90 -19.72
N ARG A 68 13.44 -4.57 -19.56
CA ARG A 68 13.57 -3.63 -20.69
C ARG A 68 15.03 -3.34 -21.05
N SER A 69 15.95 -3.45 -20.09
CA SER A 69 17.37 -3.16 -20.31
C SER A 69 18.09 -4.22 -21.18
N ARG A 70 17.60 -5.47 -21.20
CA ARG A 70 18.26 -6.55 -21.95
C ARG A 70 18.02 -6.53 -23.47
N ARG A 71 17.05 -5.77 -23.98
CA ARG A 71 16.78 -5.70 -25.44
C ARG A 71 17.49 -4.56 -26.17
N VAL A 72 18.05 -3.59 -25.46
CA VAL A 72 18.71 -2.43 -26.10
C VAL A 72 20.20 -2.66 -26.33
N ALA A 73 20.84 -3.55 -25.55
CA ALA A 73 22.28 -3.85 -25.68
C ALA A 73 22.64 -4.75 -26.89
N ALA A 74 21.67 -5.43 -27.50
CA ALA A 74 21.92 -6.35 -28.61
C ALA A 74 21.83 -5.70 -30.01
N GLY A 75 21.32 -4.47 -30.12
CA GLY A 75 21.08 -3.81 -31.42
C GLY A 75 22.17 -2.83 -31.88
N PHE A 76 23.14 -2.50 -31.03
CA PHE A 76 24.13 -1.43 -31.29
C PHE A 76 25.53 -1.92 -31.66
N GLN A 77 25.74 -3.23 -31.85
CA GLN A 77 27.06 -3.79 -32.21
C GLN A 77 27.22 -4.20 -33.68
N GLU A 78 26.18 -4.14 -34.51
CA GLU A 78 26.25 -4.68 -35.89
C GLU A 78 26.46 -3.64 -37.00
N ALA A 79 26.64 -2.36 -36.67
CA ALA A 79 26.83 -1.29 -37.67
C ALA A 79 28.27 -0.75 -37.78
N ALA A 80 29.28 -1.48 -37.28
CA ALA A 80 30.68 -1.04 -37.30
C ALA A 80 31.60 -1.81 -38.27
N PHE A 81 31.10 -2.82 -38.99
CA PHE A 81 31.89 -3.55 -39.99
C PHE A 81 31.02 -4.02 -41.17
N SER A 82 30.84 -3.14 -42.16
CA SER A 82 30.92 -3.39 -43.62
C SER A 82 30.38 -2.19 -44.38
#